data_AF-A0A835HQA6-F1
#
_entry.id   AF-A0A835HQA6-F1
#
_cell.length_a   1.000
_cell.length_b   1.000
_cell.length_c   1.000
_cell.angle_alpha   90.00
_cell.angle_beta   90.00
_cell.angle_gamma   90.00
#
_symmetry.space_group_name_H-M   'P 1'
#
loop_
_entity.id
_entity.type
_entity.pdbx_description
1 polymer ?
#
loop_
_entity_poly.entity_id
_entity_poly.type
_entity_poly.pdbx_seq_one_letter_code
_entity_poly.pdbx_strand_id
1 'polypeptide(L)'
;MDSSSTCLFHLSLLLLFSFISTTPTNDDDQLIRQVVSNTPEDNDLTSHHHFTNFLQKYGKSYKDADEHAYRFSVFTSNLRRAKRHQKLDPSAIHGVTQFSDLTPNEFKIKHLGLRKKVTLSNANQAPILPTNDLPEDFDWRDHGAVTGVKNQGSCGSCWSFSTTGALEGANFLATGKLVSLSEQQLVDCDHECDPDEPRSCDSGCNGGLMTTAYEYALKAGGLEPEADYPYSGTDRGTCKFDKSKIAASVANFSVVSLDEEQIAANLVKHGPLSVGINAVFMQTYIGGVSCPYICGKHLDHGVLLVGYGSAAYSPIRLKDKPYWIIKNSWGENWGEKGYYKICRGRNVCGVDSMVSTVTAIHTKPQTQHQFSAKHPDWGFWNFIPLSELRDPDREFLLDDTSILEVEVKVMKFFDVQAATTASTVVIRHTIDLPLSRFTWIVRNFSQLNNRKYYSNIFLAGGFKWRVLIFPKGNNVDHLSTYLDVQDSSNLPDGWSKYSEFSLSVVDQVHNYCSY
;
A
#
# COMPACT_ATOMS: atom_id res chain seq x y z
N MET A 1 49.82 -38.07 -44.20
CA MET A 1 50.96 -39.01 -44.22
C MET A 1 51.53 -39.02 -42.80
N ASP A 2 51.37 -40.00 -41.93
CA ASP A 2 50.77 -41.34 -41.91
C ASP A 2 50.49 -41.63 -40.41
N SER A 3 49.28 -42.01 -40.00
CA SER A 3 48.73 -43.38 -39.88
C SER A 3 49.42 -44.31 -38.87
N SER A 4 48.73 -44.47 -37.73
CA SER A 4 48.38 -45.72 -37.01
C SER A 4 49.45 -46.70 -36.47
N SER A 5 49.40 -46.97 -35.15
CA SER A 5 48.85 -48.25 -34.60
C SER A 5 49.13 -48.47 -33.10
N THR A 6 48.02 -48.63 -32.36
CA THR A 6 47.72 -49.50 -31.19
C THR A 6 48.83 -50.16 -30.35
N CYS A 7 48.70 -50.04 -29.02
CA CYS A 7 48.77 -51.22 -28.13
C CYS A 7 47.96 -51.01 -26.83
N LEU A 8 47.08 -51.98 -26.54
CA LEU A 8 46.28 -52.14 -25.33
C LEU A 8 47.14 -52.62 -24.16
N PHE A 9 46.91 -52.14 -22.94
CA PHE A 9 47.04 -52.96 -21.74
C PHE A 9 46.07 -52.48 -20.65
N HIS A 10 45.18 -53.39 -20.23
CA HIS A 10 44.42 -53.31 -19.01
C HIS A 10 45.36 -53.44 -17.80
N LEU A 11 45.15 -52.62 -16.76
CA LEU A 11 45.28 -53.07 -15.38
C LEU A 11 44.35 -52.26 -14.48
N SER A 12 43.42 -52.96 -13.86
CA SER A 12 42.54 -52.52 -12.78
C SER A 12 43.32 -52.41 -11.46
N LEU A 13 42.90 -51.48 -10.60
CA LEU A 13 42.40 -51.75 -9.22
C LEU A 13 42.88 -50.73 -8.15
N LEU A 14 41.86 -50.06 -7.56
CA LEU A 14 41.71 -49.55 -6.19
C LEU A 14 42.79 -48.63 -5.57
N LEU A 15 42.41 -47.36 -5.39
CA LEU A 15 42.79 -46.57 -4.21
C LEU A 15 41.54 -45.94 -3.58
N LEU A 16 41.26 -46.39 -2.36
CA LEU A 16 40.30 -45.83 -1.42
C LEU A 16 40.74 -44.43 -0.99
N PHE A 17 39.88 -43.43 -1.15
CA PHE A 17 39.94 -42.20 -0.37
C PHE A 17 38.62 -42.04 0.38
N SER A 18 38.70 -42.23 1.68
CA SER A 18 37.70 -41.91 2.68
C SER A 18 37.54 -40.39 2.78
N PHE A 19 36.42 -39.86 2.31
CA PHE A 19 35.97 -38.51 2.67
C PHE A 19 35.03 -38.62 3.87
N ILE A 20 35.50 -38.09 5.00
CA ILE A 20 34.65 -37.76 6.15
C ILE A 20 33.85 -36.53 5.74
N SER A 21 32.56 -36.71 5.47
CA SER A 21 31.63 -35.60 5.28
C SER A 21 30.99 -35.30 6.63
N THR A 22 31.42 -34.22 7.27
CA THR A 22 30.71 -33.62 8.40
C THR A 22 29.40 -33.04 7.87
N THR A 23 28.29 -33.69 8.17
CA THR A 23 26.95 -33.18 7.88
C THR A 23 26.68 -31.96 8.76
N PRO A 24 26.38 -30.78 8.20
CA PRO A 24 25.72 -29.74 8.96
C PRO A 24 24.28 -30.19 9.22
N THR A 25 23.86 -30.15 10.48
CA THR A 25 22.48 -30.35 10.91
C THR A 25 21.64 -29.18 10.37
N ASN A 26 21.09 -29.35 9.17
CA ASN A 26 20.04 -28.51 8.63
C ASN A 26 18.74 -29.28 8.77
N ASP A 27 17.85 -28.77 9.61
CA ASP A 27 16.51 -29.27 9.88
C ASP A 27 15.59 -28.92 8.68
N ASP A 28 15.98 -29.38 7.49
CA ASP A 28 15.30 -29.11 6.22
C ASP A 28 14.05 -29.98 6.11
N ASP A 29 12.92 -29.38 6.49
CA ASP A 29 11.53 -29.59 6.05
C ASP A 29 11.26 -30.92 5.29
N GLN A 30 11.13 -32.02 6.04
CA GLN A 30 10.79 -33.36 5.54
C GLN A 30 9.43 -33.46 4.84
N LEU A 31 8.65 -32.37 4.76
CA LEU A 31 7.32 -32.35 4.13
C LEU A 31 7.35 -32.40 2.59
N ILE A 32 8.50 -32.19 1.95
CA ILE A 32 8.62 -32.11 0.48
C ILE A 32 9.68 -33.08 -0.06
N ARG A 33 9.70 -34.33 0.41
CA ARG A 33 10.30 -35.43 -0.36
C ARG A 33 9.19 -36.37 -0.84
N GLN A 34 8.60 -36.03 -1.98
CA GLN A 34 7.67 -36.89 -2.71
C GLN A 34 8.35 -38.24 -3.00
N VAL A 35 7.96 -39.27 -2.25
CA VAL A 35 8.12 -40.67 -2.67
C VAL A 35 6.72 -41.18 -2.96
N VAL A 36 6.38 -41.38 -4.23
CA VAL A 36 5.09 -41.98 -4.61
C VAL A 36 5.37 -43.26 -5.40
N SER A 37 5.05 -44.40 -4.79
CA SER A 37 4.70 -45.63 -5.51
C SER A 37 3.23 -45.52 -5.96
N ASN A 38 2.96 -45.94 -7.20
CA ASN A 38 1.66 -45.79 -7.86
C ASN A 38 0.64 -46.85 -7.42
N THR A 39 0.19 -46.82 -6.16
CA THR A 39 -0.96 -47.64 -5.71
C THR A 39 -1.98 -46.81 -4.91
N PRO A 40 -3.29 -47.16 -4.94
CA PRO A 40 -4.33 -46.46 -4.17
C PRO A 40 -4.15 -46.56 -2.65
N GLU A 41 -3.65 -47.70 -2.15
CA GLU A 41 -3.40 -47.94 -0.72
C GLU A 41 -2.21 -47.11 -0.20
N ASP A 42 -1.13 -46.97 -0.99
CA ASP A 42 0.01 -46.08 -0.64
C ASP A 42 -0.41 -44.61 -0.56
N ASN A 43 -1.33 -44.17 -1.43
CA ASN A 43 -1.84 -42.78 -1.40
C ASN A 43 -2.68 -42.49 -0.16
N ASP A 44 -3.42 -43.48 0.37
CA ASP A 44 -4.25 -43.29 1.55
C ASP A 44 -3.39 -43.23 2.82
N LEU A 45 -2.40 -44.12 2.94
CA LEU A 45 -1.40 -44.10 4.02
C LEU A 45 -0.59 -42.78 4.01
N THR A 46 -0.20 -42.31 2.83
CA THR A 46 0.52 -41.04 2.66
C THR A 46 -0.37 -39.84 3.04
N SER A 47 -1.66 -39.87 2.70
CA SER A 47 -2.60 -38.80 3.03
C SER A 47 -2.88 -38.72 4.52
N HIS A 48 -3.06 -39.86 5.21
CA HIS A 48 -3.21 -39.90 6.66
C HIS A 48 -1.99 -39.32 7.38
N HIS A 49 -0.78 -39.71 6.96
CA HIS A 49 0.46 -39.16 7.53
C HIS A 49 0.56 -37.64 7.33
N HIS A 50 0.29 -37.14 6.12
CA HIS A 50 0.25 -35.70 5.85
C HIS A 50 -0.81 -34.97 6.67
N PHE A 51 -1.97 -35.60 6.93
CA PHE A 51 -3.00 -35.01 7.75
C PHE A 51 -2.57 -34.92 9.20
N THR A 52 -1.99 -35.97 9.78
CA THR A 52 -1.43 -35.93 11.15
C THR A 52 -0.40 -34.80 11.29
N ASN A 53 0.53 -34.66 10.33
CA ASN A 53 1.50 -33.57 10.33
C ASN A 53 0.83 -32.19 10.21
N PHE A 54 -0.22 -32.08 9.39
CA PHE A 54 -1.02 -30.87 9.27
C PHE A 54 -1.71 -30.49 10.59
N LEU A 55 -2.30 -31.46 11.30
CA LEU A 55 -2.92 -31.21 12.60
C LEU A 55 -1.91 -30.69 13.61
N GLN A 56 -0.72 -31.31 13.66
CA GLN A 56 0.35 -30.88 14.56
C GLN A 56 0.89 -29.49 14.18
N LYS A 57 1.22 -29.28 12.90
CA LYS A 57 1.83 -28.03 12.40
C LYS A 57 0.94 -26.80 12.62
N TYR A 58 -0.37 -26.96 12.44
CA TYR A 58 -1.33 -25.85 12.55
C TYR A 58 -2.22 -25.91 13.80
N GLY A 59 -1.91 -26.80 14.75
CA GLY A 59 -2.63 -26.94 16.01
C GLY A 59 -4.13 -27.22 15.84
N LYS A 60 -4.50 -28.04 14.84
CA LYS A 60 -5.91 -28.30 14.49
C LYS A 60 -6.48 -29.41 15.38
N SER A 61 -7.68 -29.18 15.88
CA SER A 61 -8.49 -30.17 16.60
C SER A 61 -9.95 -30.06 16.16
N TYR A 62 -10.66 -31.18 16.10
CA TYR A 62 -12.06 -31.23 15.65
C TYR A 62 -12.98 -31.74 16.75
N LYS A 63 -14.26 -31.37 16.68
CA LYS A 63 -15.23 -31.58 17.77
C LYS A 63 -15.48 -33.06 18.09
N ASP A 64 -15.50 -33.90 17.06
CA ASP A 64 -15.81 -35.33 17.12
C ASP A 64 -15.19 -36.08 15.93
N ALA A 65 -15.34 -37.41 15.95
CA ALA A 65 -14.81 -38.29 14.92
C ALA A 65 -15.42 -38.03 13.53
N ASP A 66 -16.69 -37.63 13.47
CA ASP A 66 -17.38 -37.34 12.23
C ASP A 66 -16.81 -36.07 11.56
N GLU A 67 -16.61 -34.99 12.31
CA GLU A 67 -15.95 -33.78 11.81
C GLU A 67 -14.49 -34.08 11.43
N HIS A 68 -13.78 -34.90 12.21
CA HIS A 68 -12.42 -35.31 11.87
C HIS A 68 -12.36 -36.06 10.53
N ALA A 69 -13.22 -37.05 10.33
CA ALA A 69 -13.31 -37.81 9.08
C ALA A 69 -13.71 -36.91 7.89
N TYR A 70 -14.65 -35.98 8.12
CA TYR A 70 -15.04 -34.99 7.12
C TYR A 70 -13.85 -34.10 6.74
N ARG A 71 -13.15 -33.51 7.71
CA ARG A 71 -11.99 -32.63 7.47
C ARG A 71 -10.83 -33.35 6.82
N PHE A 72 -10.62 -34.63 7.14
CA PHE A 72 -9.66 -35.47 6.43
C PHE A 72 -10.02 -35.64 4.95
N SER A 73 -11.30 -35.82 4.62
CA SER A 73 -11.76 -35.92 3.23
C SER A 73 -11.55 -34.61 2.44
N VAL A 74 -11.77 -33.46 3.10
CA VAL A 74 -11.52 -32.13 2.54
C VAL A 74 -10.01 -31.91 2.35
N PHE A 75 -9.20 -32.28 3.34
CA PHE A 75 -7.75 -32.24 3.28
C PHE A 75 -7.19 -33.03 2.10
N THR A 76 -7.63 -34.28 1.94
CA THR A 76 -7.21 -35.13 0.83
C THR A 76 -7.60 -34.52 -0.52
N SER A 77 -8.77 -33.90 -0.61
CA SER A 77 -9.20 -33.17 -1.82
C SER A 77 -8.33 -31.95 -2.10
N ASN A 78 -7.91 -31.24 -1.05
CA ASN A 78 -7.01 -30.08 -1.16
C ASN A 78 -5.57 -30.45 -1.49
N LEU A 79 -5.07 -31.61 -1.05
CA LEU A 79 -3.78 -32.15 -1.53
C LEU A 79 -3.79 -32.34 -3.06
N ARG A 80 -4.88 -32.90 -3.60
CA ARG A 80 -5.04 -33.05 -5.06
C ARG A 80 -5.13 -31.70 -5.76
N ARG A 81 -5.77 -30.71 -5.14
CA ARG A 81 -5.83 -29.33 -5.65
C ARG A 81 -4.47 -28.65 -5.65
N ALA A 82 -3.69 -28.74 -4.57
CA ALA A 82 -2.32 -28.23 -4.51
C ALA A 82 -1.44 -28.87 -5.59
N LYS A 83 -1.53 -30.19 -5.80
CA LYS A 83 -0.85 -30.90 -6.89
C LYS A 83 -1.27 -30.40 -8.28
N ARG A 84 -2.53 -30.01 -8.46
CA ARG A 84 -3.02 -29.41 -9.71
C ARG A 84 -2.49 -27.98 -9.88
N HIS A 85 -2.52 -27.15 -8.83
CA HIS A 85 -1.98 -25.80 -8.85
C HIS A 85 -0.48 -25.83 -9.18
N GLN A 86 0.29 -26.74 -8.57
CA GLN A 86 1.72 -26.90 -8.88
C GLN A 86 2.01 -27.17 -10.37
N LYS A 87 1.12 -27.88 -11.06
CA LYS A 87 1.24 -28.13 -12.51
C LYS A 87 0.86 -26.90 -13.35
N LEU A 88 -0.12 -26.13 -12.90
CA LEU A 88 -0.64 -24.93 -13.58
C LEU A 88 0.18 -23.67 -13.29
N ASP A 89 0.92 -23.68 -12.20
CA ASP A 89 1.81 -22.62 -11.74
C ASP A 89 3.15 -23.22 -11.29
N PRO A 90 4.00 -23.62 -12.26
CA PRO A 90 5.26 -24.30 -11.95
C PRO A 90 6.35 -23.36 -11.40
N SER A 91 6.15 -22.04 -11.40
CA SER A 91 7.14 -21.08 -10.88
C SER A 91 6.97 -20.76 -9.39
N ALA A 92 5.85 -21.17 -8.79
CA ALA A 92 5.65 -21.14 -7.36
C ALA A 92 5.64 -22.55 -6.76
N ILE A 93 5.67 -22.59 -5.43
CA ILE A 93 5.51 -23.79 -4.62
C ILE A 93 4.08 -23.80 -4.08
N HIS A 94 3.36 -24.88 -4.38
CA HIS A 94 2.04 -25.14 -3.83
C HIS A 94 2.03 -26.38 -2.93
N GLY A 95 1.34 -26.29 -1.79
CA GLY A 95 1.34 -27.36 -0.80
C GLY A 95 0.30 -27.18 0.29
N VAL A 96 0.59 -27.80 1.45
CA VAL A 96 -0.28 -27.81 2.62
C VAL A 96 -0.14 -26.49 3.39
N THR A 97 -1.20 -25.69 3.37
CA THR A 97 -1.38 -24.46 4.16
C THR A 97 -2.34 -24.68 5.33
N GLN A 98 -2.46 -23.71 6.23
CA GLN A 98 -3.46 -23.66 7.31
C GLN A 98 -4.94 -23.74 6.85
N PHE A 99 -5.18 -23.60 5.55
CA PHE A 99 -6.51 -23.66 4.90
C PHE A 99 -6.78 -25.01 4.24
N SER A 100 -5.89 -26.00 4.42
CA SER A 100 -5.98 -27.27 3.71
C SER A 100 -7.14 -28.13 4.18
N ASP A 101 -7.78 -27.84 5.30
CA ASP A 101 -8.99 -28.48 5.79
C ASP A 101 -10.29 -27.72 5.44
N LEU A 102 -10.21 -26.67 4.63
CA LEU A 102 -11.36 -25.87 4.20
C LEU A 102 -11.78 -26.18 2.77
N THR A 103 -13.08 -26.38 2.56
CA THR A 103 -13.65 -26.44 1.21
C THR A 103 -13.51 -25.08 0.49
N PRO A 104 -13.57 -25.02 -0.85
CA PRO A 104 -13.53 -23.75 -1.57
C PRO A 104 -14.61 -22.75 -1.11
N ASN A 105 -15.80 -23.24 -0.75
CA ASN A 105 -16.90 -22.39 -0.28
C ASN A 105 -16.66 -21.89 1.14
N GLU A 106 -16.18 -22.73 2.06
CA GLU A 106 -15.80 -22.28 3.41
C GLU A 106 -14.68 -21.25 3.35
N PHE A 107 -13.66 -21.50 2.52
CA PHE A 107 -12.56 -20.55 2.33
C PHE A 107 -13.06 -19.21 1.79
N LYS A 108 -13.93 -19.25 0.77
CA LYS A 108 -14.56 -18.06 0.21
C LYS A 108 -15.34 -17.25 1.24
N ILE A 109 -16.17 -17.91 2.05
CA ILE A 109 -17.02 -17.22 3.02
C ILE A 109 -16.20 -16.67 4.20
N LYS A 110 -15.15 -17.36 4.62
CA LYS A 110 -14.39 -17.02 5.83
C LYS A 110 -13.21 -16.09 5.60
N HIS A 111 -12.60 -16.12 4.42
CA HIS A 111 -11.31 -15.45 4.17
C HIS A 111 -11.32 -14.52 2.96
N LEU A 112 -12.35 -14.58 2.12
CA LEU A 112 -12.52 -13.67 1.00
C LEU A 112 -13.64 -12.66 1.35
N GLY A 113 -13.59 -11.49 0.72
CA GLY A 113 -14.40 -10.37 1.18
C GLY A 113 -14.43 -9.17 0.25
N LEU A 114 -13.82 -9.26 -0.93
CA LEU A 114 -13.90 -8.17 -1.89
C LEU A 114 -15.24 -8.26 -2.62
N ARG A 115 -16.02 -7.16 -2.57
CA ARG A 115 -17.26 -7.07 -3.35
C ARG A 115 -16.96 -6.80 -4.83
N LYS A 116 -17.90 -7.18 -5.69
CA LYS A 116 -17.67 -7.19 -7.14
C LYS A 116 -17.49 -5.79 -7.72
N LYS A 117 -16.80 -5.82 -8.86
CA LYS A 117 -16.17 -4.74 -9.60
C LYS A 117 -17.00 -3.47 -9.74
N VAL A 118 -16.28 -2.37 -9.54
CA VAL A 118 -16.69 -1.02 -9.87
C VAL A 118 -16.53 -0.69 -11.35
N THR A 119 -17.51 0.00 -11.92
CA THR A 119 -17.29 0.84 -13.11
C THR A 119 -17.15 2.26 -12.60
N LEU A 120 -15.94 2.68 -12.21
CA LEU A 120 -15.72 4.01 -11.66
C LEU A 120 -15.77 5.07 -12.75
N SER A 121 -16.96 5.32 -13.27
CA SER A 121 -17.26 6.49 -14.11
C SER A 121 -17.06 7.80 -13.35
N ASN A 122 -17.11 7.75 -12.01
CA ASN A 122 -17.11 8.93 -11.14
C ASN A 122 -15.98 8.98 -10.09
N ALA A 123 -15.08 7.99 -9.98
CA ALA A 123 -13.92 8.17 -9.09
C ALA A 123 -12.87 9.09 -9.71
N ASN A 124 -12.23 9.88 -8.84
CA ASN A 124 -11.04 10.63 -9.18
C ASN A 124 -9.98 9.65 -9.74
N GLN A 125 -9.66 9.81 -11.02
CA GLN A 125 -8.58 9.07 -11.65
C GLN A 125 -7.26 9.65 -11.17
N ALA A 126 -6.31 8.78 -10.82
CA ALA A 126 -4.98 9.22 -10.46
C ALA A 126 -4.34 9.96 -11.65
N PRO A 127 -3.58 11.04 -11.42
CA PRO A 127 -2.87 11.72 -12.49
C PRO A 127 -1.87 10.76 -13.16
N ILE A 128 -1.70 10.89 -14.47
CA ILE A 128 -0.67 10.15 -15.19
C ILE A 128 0.71 10.66 -14.73
N LEU A 129 1.53 9.74 -14.24
CA LEU A 129 2.86 10.04 -13.72
C LEU A 129 3.92 9.73 -14.78
N PRO A 130 5.10 10.40 -14.71
CA PRO A 130 6.27 9.97 -15.48
C PRO A 130 6.64 8.53 -15.11
N THR A 131 6.81 7.68 -16.14
CA THR A 131 7.25 6.28 -15.98
C THR A 131 8.70 6.06 -16.39
N ASN A 132 9.35 7.12 -16.88
CA ASN A 132 10.79 7.12 -17.12
C ASN A 132 11.52 7.08 -15.76
N ASP A 133 12.62 6.34 -15.69
CA ASP A 133 13.51 6.29 -14.52
C ASP A 133 12.90 5.66 -13.24
N LEU A 134 11.90 4.81 -13.38
CA LEU A 134 11.45 3.98 -12.25
C LEU A 134 12.58 3.00 -11.83
N PRO A 135 12.76 2.75 -10.52
CA PRO A 135 13.73 1.77 -10.05
C PRO A 135 13.40 0.39 -10.60
N GLU A 136 14.42 -0.46 -10.79
CA GLU A 136 14.24 -1.80 -11.32
C GLU A 136 13.54 -2.74 -10.31
N ASP A 137 13.97 -2.65 -9.05
CA ASP A 137 13.37 -3.31 -7.88
C ASP A 137 13.00 -2.24 -6.86
N PHE A 138 11.85 -2.40 -6.21
CA PHE A 138 11.37 -1.46 -5.21
C PHE A 138 10.50 -2.15 -4.16
N ASP A 139 10.72 -1.87 -2.89
CA ASP A 139 9.99 -2.50 -1.78
C ASP A 139 9.80 -1.56 -0.60
N TRP A 140 8.56 -1.13 -0.35
CA TRP A 140 8.24 -0.23 0.75
C TRP A 140 8.57 -0.78 2.15
N ARG A 141 8.79 -2.09 2.29
CA ARG A 141 9.26 -2.69 3.55
C ARG A 141 10.65 -2.18 3.92
N ASP A 142 11.51 -1.99 2.93
CA ASP A 142 12.88 -1.48 3.13
C ASP A 142 12.89 0.04 3.39
N HIS A 143 11.76 0.71 3.17
CA HIS A 143 11.58 2.14 3.32
C HIS A 143 10.68 2.53 4.51
N GLY A 144 10.20 1.57 5.31
CA GLY A 144 9.45 1.84 6.54
C GLY A 144 7.96 2.18 6.37
N ALA A 145 7.40 2.09 5.16
CA ALA A 145 6.00 2.42 4.90
C ALA A 145 5.03 1.23 5.03
N VAL A 146 5.45 0.12 5.65
CA VAL A 146 4.66 -1.11 5.74
C VAL A 146 4.70 -1.65 7.18
N THR A 147 3.53 -1.75 7.82
CA THR A 147 3.38 -2.37 9.14
C THR A 147 3.59 -3.90 9.10
N GLY A 148 3.66 -4.55 10.26
CA GLY A 148 3.69 -6.02 10.37
C GLY A 148 2.47 -6.69 9.70
N VAL A 149 2.61 -7.98 9.35
CA VAL A 149 1.51 -8.74 8.74
C VAL A 149 0.47 -9.08 9.80
N LYS A 150 -0.79 -8.75 9.50
CA LYS A 150 -1.93 -9.02 10.37
C LYS A 150 -2.71 -10.27 9.93
N ASN A 151 -3.73 -10.65 10.70
CA ASN A 151 -4.56 -11.82 10.43
C ASN A 151 -6.05 -11.50 10.59
N GLN A 152 -6.81 -11.54 9.48
CA GLN A 152 -8.26 -11.31 9.47
C GLN A 152 -9.09 -12.44 10.09
N GLY A 153 -8.47 -13.59 10.40
CA GLY A 153 -9.19 -14.74 10.93
C GLY A 153 -10.29 -15.23 9.99
N SER A 154 -11.45 -15.60 10.53
CA SER A 154 -12.61 -16.12 9.77
C SER A 154 -13.66 -15.04 9.48
N CYS A 155 -13.20 -13.84 9.12
CA CYS A 155 -14.03 -12.71 8.72
C CYS A 155 -13.65 -12.28 7.29
N GLY A 156 -14.63 -12.07 6.41
CA GLY A 156 -14.43 -11.57 5.06
C GLY A 156 -14.09 -10.07 5.01
N SER A 157 -13.13 -9.62 5.81
CA SER A 157 -12.75 -8.21 5.94
C SER A 157 -11.44 -7.86 5.23
N CYS A 158 -10.99 -8.63 4.24
CA CYS A 158 -9.75 -8.35 3.51
C CYS A 158 -9.70 -6.93 2.92
N TRP A 159 -10.86 -6.37 2.56
CA TRP A 159 -11.02 -5.01 2.08
C TRP A 159 -10.54 -3.99 3.13
N SER A 160 -10.85 -4.17 4.41
CA SER A 160 -10.42 -3.24 5.47
C SER A 160 -8.91 -3.31 5.73
N PHE A 161 -8.29 -4.49 5.63
CA PHE A 161 -6.83 -4.67 5.74
C PHE A 161 -6.07 -4.05 4.55
N SER A 162 -6.64 -4.13 3.34
CA SER A 162 -6.08 -3.48 2.15
C SER A 162 -6.13 -1.96 2.33
N THR A 163 -7.30 -1.41 2.68
CA THR A 163 -7.51 0.03 2.94
C THR A 163 -6.59 0.59 4.01
N THR A 164 -6.57 -0.03 5.20
CA THR A 164 -5.72 0.42 6.31
C THR A 164 -4.25 0.35 5.91
N GLY A 165 -3.78 -0.76 5.33
CA GLY A 165 -2.39 -0.90 4.90
C GLY A 165 -1.92 0.19 3.93
N ALA A 166 -2.78 0.63 3.01
CA ALA A 166 -2.46 1.73 2.10
C ALA A 166 -2.44 3.08 2.83
N LEU A 167 -3.40 3.33 3.73
CA LEU A 167 -3.46 4.56 4.51
C LEU A 167 -2.32 4.64 5.55
N GLU A 168 -1.90 3.53 6.14
CA GLU A 168 -0.73 3.43 7.03
C GLU A 168 0.53 3.88 6.29
N GLY A 169 0.75 3.37 5.08
CA GLY A 169 1.86 3.76 4.22
C GLY A 169 1.76 5.22 3.79
N ALA A 170 0.60 5.67 3.32
CA ALA A 170 0.39 7.07 2.97
C ALA A 170 0.62 8.02 4.17
N ASN A 171 0.22 7.62 5.38
CA ASN A 171 0.48 8.38 6.60
C ASN A 171 1.97 8.45 6.93
N PHE A 172 2.70 7.34 6.75
CA PHE A 172 4.15 7.32 6.89
C PHE A 172 4.83 8.29 5.90
N LEU A 173 4.43 8.28 4.63
CA LEU A 173 4.93 9.24 3.63
C LEU A 173 4.54 10.69 3.97
N ALA A 174 3.39 10.90 4.59
CA ALA A 174 2.89 12.23 4.89
C ALA A 174 3.49 12.84 6.17
N THR A 175 3.82 12.01 7.16
CA THR A 175 4.15 12.44 8.53
C THR A 175 5.47 11.89 9.06
N GLY A 176 6.07 10.90 8.39
CA GLY A 176 7.20 10.11 8.88
C GLY A 176 6.84 9.08 9.96
N LYS A 177 5.57 9.01 10.40
CA LYS A 177 5.11 8.12 11.46
C LYS A 177 4.33 6.94 10.90
N LEU A 178 4.89 5.74 11.04
CA LEU A 178 4.19 4.51 10.73
C LEU A 178 3.32 4.14 11.94
N VAL A 179 2.01 4.23 11.78
CA VAL A 179 1.04 3.86 12.80
C VAL A 179 0.23 2.70 12.26
N SER A 180 -0.07 1.70 13.09
CA SER A 180 -0.99 0.65 12.68
C SER A 180 -2.43 1.07 12.93
N LEU A 181 -3.26 1.06 11.89
CA LEU A 181 -4.64 1.56 11.92
C LEU A 181 -5.64 0.43 12.18
N SER A 182 -6.81 0.78 12.73
CA SER A 182 -7.85 -0.17 13.08
C SER A 182 -8.64 -0.64 11.87
N GLU A 183 -8.50 -1.92 11.51
CA GLU A 183 -9.42 -2.57 10.57
C GLU A 183 -10.81 -2.75 11.15
N GLN A 184 -10.92 -2.86 12.47
CA GLN A 184 -12.19 -3.11 13.15
C GLN A 184 -13.12 -1.90 13.10
N GLN A 185 -12.57 -0.68 13.14
CA GLN A 185 -13.37 0.52 12.90
C GLN A 185 -14.09 0.45 11.56
N LEU A 186 -13.38 0.08 10.48
CA LEU A 186 -14.00 -0.11 9.16
C LEU A 186 -15.05 -1.24 9.21
N VAL A 187 -14.72 -2.38 9.82
CA VAL A 187 -15.66 -3.52 9.92
C VAL A 187 -16.96 -3.16 10.64
N ASP A 188 -16.89 -2.38 11.72
CA ASP A 188 -18.04 -2.06 12.57
C ASP A 188 -18.81 -0.80 12.14
N CYS A 189 -18.14 0.17 11.51
CA CYS A 189 -18.68 1.51 11.29
C CYS A 189 -18.92 1.86 9.81
N ASP A 190 -18.23 1.20 8.89
CA ASP A 190 -18.33 1.51 7.48
C ASP A 190 -19.49 0.77 6.82
N HIS A 191 -20.43 1.57 6.34
CA HIS A 191 -21.61 1.15 5.59
C HIS A 191 -21.76 1.99 4.31
N GLU A 192 -20.67 2.60 3.84
CA GLU A 192 -20.68 3.37 2.60
C GLU A 192 -21.02 2.47 1.42
N CYS A 193 -21.79 3.03 0.50
CA CYS A 193 -22.28 2.31 -0.68
C CYS A 193 -21.57 2.80 -1.93
N ASP A 194 -21.37 1.87 -2.86
CA ASP A 194 -20.91 2.22 -4.19
C ASP A 194 -21.92 3.21 -4.85
N PRO A 195 -21.47 4.39 -5.32
CA PRO A 195 -22.35 5.36 -5.97
C PRO A 195 -23.05 4.81 -7.23
N ASP A 196 -22.38 3.92 -7.95
CA ASP A 196 -22.87 3.32 -9.19
C ASP A 196 -23.71 2.05 -8.92
N GLU A 197 -23.53 1.42 -7.75
CA GLU A 197 -24.35 0.30 -7.25
C GLU A 197 -24.84 0.56 -5.81
N PRO A 198 -25.90 1.36 -5.58
CA PRO A 198 -26.33 1.79 -4.23
C PRO A 198 -26.77 0.69 -3.26
N ARG A 199 -26.84 -0.57 -3.72
CA ARG A 199 -27.13 -1.75 -2.89
C ARG A 199 -25.87 -2.54 -2.52
N SER A 200 -24.72 -2.15 -3.05
CA SER A 200 -23.41 -2.73 -2.78
C SER A 200 -22.69 -1.84 -1.78
N CYS A 201 -23.04 -2.00 -0.50
CA CYS A 201 -22.41 -1.26 0.60
C CYS A 201 -21.41 -2.11 1.35
N ASP A 202 -20.47 -1.50 2.05
CA ASP A 202 -19.58 -2.22 2.94
C ASP A 202 -20.39 -2.87 4.07
N SER A 203 -20.06 -4.11 4.43
CA SER A 203 -20.88 -4.94 5.32
C SER A 203 -20.03 -5.81 6.23
N GLY A 204 -19.01 -5.23 6.86
CA GLY A 204 -18.16 -5.90 7.84
C GLY A 204 -17.57 -7.20 7.30
N CYS A 205 -17.89 -8.33 7.94
CA CYS A 205 -17.39 -9.65 7.53
C CYS A 205 -18.04 -10.20 6.25
N ASN A 206 -19.10 -9.57 5.74
CA ASN A 206 -19.75 -9.91 4.48
C ASN A 206 -19.18 -9.13 3.28
N GLY A 207 -18.00 -8.55 3.47
CA GLY A 207 -17.20 -7.93 2.43
C GLY A 207 -17.50 -6.45 2.18
N GLY A 208 -16.60 -5.86 1.41
CA GLY A 208 -16.60 -4.44 1.07
C GLY A 208 -15.60 -4.10 -0.04
N LEU A 209 -15.38 -2.80 -0.27
CA LEU A 209 -14.46 -2.24 -1.26
C LEU A 209 -13.50 -1.24 -0.60
N MET A 210 -12.28 -1.17 -1.11
CA MET A 210 -11.28 -0.24 -0.54
C MET A 210 -11.62 1.23 -0.80
N THR A 211 -12.27 1.54 -1.93
CA THR A 211 -12.63 2.92 -2.30
C THR A 211 -13.77 3.49 -1.45
N THR A 212 -14.79 2.69 -1.14
CA THR A 212 -15.87 3.09 -0.21
C THR A 212 -15.34 3.20 1.22
N ALA A 213 -14.39 2.36 1.60
CA ALA A 213 -13.68 2.50 2.88
C ALA A 213 -12.86 3.78 3.00
N TYR A 214 -12.21 4.24 1.93
CA TYR A 214 -11.57 5.56 1.93
C TYR A 214 -12.58 6.70 2.01
N GLU A 215 -13.74 6.56 1.35
CA GLU A 215 -14.84 7.53 1.43
C GLU A 215 -15.39 7.64 2.87
N TYR A 216 -15.59 6.49 3.54
CA TYR A 216 -15.93 6.46 4.96
C TYR A 216 -14.87 7.16 5.80
N ALA A 217 -13.59 6.79 5.64
CA ALA A 217 -12.50 7.37 6.42
C ALA A 217 -12.40 8.90 6.22
N LEU A 218 -12.64 9.38 5.00
CA LEU A 218 -12.73 10.80 4.68
C LEU A 218 -13.90 11.48 5.43
N LYS A 219 -15.10 10.91 5.41
CA LYS A 219 -16.31 11.44 6.10
C LYS A 219 -16.22 11.37 7.62
N ALA A 220 -15.62 10.30 8.15
CA ALA A 220 -15.41 10.08 9.57
C ALA A 220 -14.38 11.05 10.15
N GLY A 221 -13.48 11.56 9.31
CA GLY A 221 -12.35 12.42 9.67
C GLY A 221 -11.03 11.67 9.83
N GLY A 222 -11.05 10.34 9.78
CA GLY A 222 -9.88 9.47 9.83
C GLY A 222 -10.14 8.14 10.53
N LEU A 223 -9.06 7.39 10.76
CA LEU A 223 -9.07 6.10 11.44
C LEU A 223 -8.29 6.16 12.77
N GLU A 224 -8.79 5.44 13.76
CA GLU A 224 -8.12 5.17 15.04
C GLU A 224 -6.97 4.18 14.87
N PRO A 225 -5.98 4.19 15.79
CA PRO A 225 -4.94 3.16 15.80
C PRO A 225 -5.52 1.82 16.26
N GLU A 226 -4.92 0.73 15.79
CA GLU A 226 -5.25 -0.65 16.17
C GLU A 226 -5.19 -0.86 17.70
N ALA A 227 -4.32 -0.14 18.40
CA ALA A 227 -4.20 -0.22 19.85
C ALA A 227 -5.46 0.30 20.59
N ASP A 228 -6.15 1.29 20.04
CA ASP A 228 -7.32 1.92 20.67
C ASP A 228 -8.64 1.29 20.22
N TYR A 229 -8.68 0.71 19.02
CA TYR A 229 -9.80 -0.06 18.50
C TYR A 229 -9.33 -1.41 17.93
N PRO A 230 -9.05 -2.42 18.80
CA PRO A 230 -8.44 -3.67 18.38
C PRO A 230 -9.33 -4.55 17.50
N TYR A 231 -8.68 -5.30 16.60
CA TYR A 231 -9.34 -6.27 15.74
C TYR A 231 -9.89 -7.48 16.49
N SER A 232 -11.18 -7.73 16.29
CA SER A 232 -11.93 -8.83 16.91
C SER A 232 -12.34 -9.93 15.93
N GLY A 233 -12.20 -9.71 14.62
CA GLY A 233 -12.54 -10.70 13.60
C GLY A 233 -14.02 -11.02 13.52
N THR A 234 -14.89 -10.09 13.92
CA THR A 234 -16.35 -10.23 13.84
C THR A 234 -17.01 -8.86 13.68
N ASP A 235 -18.16 -8.84 13.01
CA ASP A 235 -19.06 -7.69 12.81
C ASP A 235 -20.28 -7.73 13.75
N ARG A 236 -20.24 -8.55 14.80
CA ARG A 236 -21.30 -8.60 15.83
C ARG A 236 -21.24 -7.43 16.82
N GLY A 237 -20.14 -6.68 16.79
CA GLY A 237 -19.97 -5.47 17.58
C GLY A 237 -20.82 -4.32 17.05
N THR A 238 -20.96 -3.29 17.87
CA THR A 238 -21.45 -1.98 17.42
C THR A 238 -20.26 -1.08 17.14
N CYS A 239 -20.39 -0.11 16.23
CA CYS A 239 -19.38 0.93 16.02
C CYS A 239 -19.03 1.66 17.32
N LYS A 240 -17.74 1.67 17.69
CA LYS A 240 -17.19 2.33 18.90
C LYS A 240 -16.26 3.51 18.56
N PHE A 241 -16.36 4.03 17.33
CA PHE A 241 -15.44 5.04 16.83
C PHE A 241 -15.39 6.28 17.73
N ASP A 242 -14.19 6.63 18.16
CA ASP A 242 -13.91 7.84 18.93
C ASP A 242 -13.08 8.84 18.09
N LYS A 243 -13.74 9.92 17.66
CA LYS A 243 -13.11 10.99 16.86
C LYS A 243 -11.90 11.62 17.53
N SER A 244 -11.80 11.57 18.86
CA SER A 244 -10.66 12.16 19.58
C SER A 244 -9.37 11.34 19.48
N LYS A 245 -9.46 10.10 18.97
CA LYS A 245 -8.33 9.15 18.87
C LYS A 245 -7.88 8.88 17.44
N ILE A 246 -8.29 9.72 16.49
CA ILE A 246 -7.87 9.59 15.09
C ILE A 246 -6.33 9.67 15.01
N ALA A 247 -5.72 8.67 14.38
CA ALA A 247 -4.28 8.59 14.16
C ALA A 247 -3.87 8.94 12.73
N ALA A 248 -4.73 8.71 11.74
CA ALA A 248 -4.49 9.07 10.35
C ALA A 248 -5.78 9.48 9.64
N SER A 249 -5.68 10.48 8.76
CA SER A 249 -6.82 11.03 8.01
C SER A 249 -6.58 10.95 6.51
N VAL A 250 -7.63 10.67 5.75
CA VAL A 250 -7.60 10.68 4.28
C VAL A 250 -7.73 12.12 3.78
N ALA A 251 -6.84 12.55 2.89
CA ALA A 251 -6.96 13.81 2.17
C ALA A 251 -7.71 13.63 0.85
N ASN A 252 -7.33 12.61 0.10
CA ASN A 252 -7.95 12.23 -1.17
C ASN A 252 -7.60 10.76 -1.47
N PHE A 253 -8.40 10.12 -2.31
CA PHE A 253 -8.10 8.81 -2.86
C PHE A 253 -8.38 8.81 -4.36
N SER A 254 -7.71 7.92 -5.08
CA SER A 254 -7.83 7.87 -6.53
C SER A 254 -7.67 6.45 -7.05
N VAL A 255 -8.25 6.21 -8.21
CA VAL A 255 -8.13 4.93 -8.90
C VAL A 255 -6.99 5.03 -9.87
N VAL A 256 -6.12 4.05 -9.84
CA VAL A 256 -4.94 4.02 -10.69
C VAL A 256 -5.32 3.40 -12.04
N SER A 257 -4.68 3.89 -13.10
CA SER A 257 -4.81 3.29 -14.43
C SER A 257 -4.51 1.79 -14.41
N LEU A 258 -5.13 1.05 -15.32
CA LEU A 258 -4.85 -0.37 -15.54
C LEU A 258 -3.48 -0.60 -16.21
N ASP A 259 -2.80 0.48 -16.57
CA ASP A 259 -1.44 0.46 -17.12
C ASP A 259 -0.43 0.11 -16.02
N GLU A 260 0.36 -0.92 -16.27
CA GLU A 260 1.27 -1.51 -15.29
C GLU A 260 2.42 -0.56 -14.88
N GLU A 261 2.90 0.27 -15.82
CA GLU A 261 3.91 1.27 -15.52
C GLU A 261 3.33 2.39 -14.66
N GLN A 262 2.06 2.77 -14.89
CA GLN A 262 1.36 3.71 -14.03
C GLN A 262 1.12 3.15 -12.62
N ILE A 263 0.85 1.85 -12.49
CA ILE A 263 0.76 1.18 -11.19
C ILE A 263 2.11 1.26 -10.47
N ALA A 264 3.22 0.94 -11.15
CA ALA A 264 4.56 1.05 -10.58
C ALA A 264 4.91 2.49 -10.18
N ALA A 265 4.60 3.47 -11.03
CA ALA A 265 4.85 4.88 -10.74
C ALA A 265 4.04 5.39 -9.55
N ASN A 266 2.75 5.02 -9.46
CA ASN A 266 1.91 5.38 -8.31
C ASN A 266 2.40 4.71 -7.03
N LEU A 267 2.84 3.45 -7.10
CA LEU A 267 3.40 2.74 -5.96
C LEU A 267 4.66 3.45 -5.43
N VAL A 268 5.59 3.82 -6.32
CA VAL A 268 6.83 4.51 -5.93
C VAL A 268 6.54 5.91 -5.38
N LYS A 269 5.60 6.65 -5.99
CA LYS A 269 5.34 8.05 -5.63
C LYS A 269 4.44 8.22 -4.40
N HIS A 270 3.42 7.37 -4.27
CA HIS A 270 2.32 7.59 -3.32
C HIS A 270 2.26 6.58 -2.18
N GLY A 271 3.16 5.59 -2.15
CA GLY A 271 3.16 4.56 -1.11
C GLY A 271 2.51 3.26 -1.58
N PRO A 272 2.34 2.29 -0.67
CA PRO A 272 1.61 1.05 -0.92
C PRO A 272 0.21 1.27 -1.51
N LEU A 273 -0.20 0.41 -2.45
CA LEU A 273 -1.47 0.52 -3.16
C LEU A 273 -2.44 -0.58 -2.76
N SER A 274 -3.72 -0.23 -2.59
CA SER A 274 -4.78 -1.23 -2.39
C SER A 274 -5.12 -1.90 -3.72
N VAL A 275 -5.10 -3.23 -3.76
CA VAL A 275 -5.38 -4.00 -4.98
C VAL A 275 -6.37 -5.14 -4.76
N GLY A 276 -7.22 -5.36 -5.76
CA GLY A 276 -8.09 -6.54 -5.83
C GLY A 276 -7.43 -7.67 -6.62
N ILE A 277 -7.57 -8.92 -6.15
CA ILE A 277 -7.01 -10.10 -6.81
C ILE A 277 -7.99 -11.28 -6.76
N ASN A 278 -7.87 -12.21 -7.71
CA ASN A 278 -8.47 -13.54 -7.60
C ASN A 278 -7.57 -14.47 -6.77
N ALA A 279 -8.03 -14.84 -5.58
CA ALA A 279 -7.24 -15.60 -4.60
C ALA A 279 -7.21 -17.12 -4.81
N VAL A 280 -7.71 -17.64 -5.95
CA VAL A 280 -7.84 -19.09 -6.17
C VAL A 280 -6.52 -19.89 -6.00
N PHE A 281 -5.39 -19.34 -6.43
CA PHE A 281 -4.06 -19.96 -6.26
C PHE A 281 -3.43 -19.67 -4.89
N MET A 282 -3.88 -18.62 -4.20
CA MET A 282 -3.32 -18.21 -2.91
C MET A 282 -3.63 -19.22 -1.79
N GLN A 283 -4.78 -19.92 -1.84
CA GLN A 283 -5.14 -20.87 -0.79
C GLN A 283 -4.10 -21.97 -0.57
N THR A 284 -3.39 -22.38 -1.63
CA THR A 284 -2.36 -23.44 -1.57
C THR A 284 -0.94 -22.91 -1.74
N TYR A 285 -0.74 -21.59 -1.79
CA TYR A 285 0.58 -20.99 -2.01
C TYR A 285 1.47 -21.13 -0.77
N ILE A 286 2.73 -21.50 -1.00
CA ILE A 286 3.78 -21.60 0.03
C ILE A 286 4.88 -20.58 -0.21
N GLY A 287 5.34 -20.41 -1.46
CA GLY A 287 6.39 -19.46 -1.81
C GLY A 287 6.78 -19.47 -3.28
N GLY A 288 7.75 -18.64 -3.66
CA GLY A 288 8.16 -18.44 -5.04
C GLY A 288 7.27 -17.46 -5.80
N VAL A 289 7.54 -17.25 -7.09
CA VAL A 289 6.76 -16.31 -7.90
C VAL A 289 5.65 -17.04 -8.65
N SER A 290 4.42 -16.75 -8.22
CA SER A 290 3.21 -17.32 -8.78
C SER A 290 2.91 -16.74 -10.15
N CYS A 291 2.89 -17.60 -11.16
CA CYS A 291 2.62 -17.26 -12.55
C CYS A 291 1.67 -18.28 -13.20
N PRO A 292 0.46 -18.48 -12.64
CA PRO A 292 -0.47 -19.48 -13.12
C PRO A 292 -0.82 -19.27 -14.59
N TYR A 293 -0.82 -20.36 -15.35
CA TYR A 293 -1.20 -20.34 -16.77
C TYR A 293 -2.66 -19.96 -16.99
N ILE A 294 -3.52 -20.24 -16.02
CA ILE A 294 -4.96 -19.97 -16.07
C ILE A 294 -5.37 -19.38 -14.74
N CYS A 295 -5.74 -18.11 -14.73
CA CYS A 295 -6.35 -17.45 -13.59
C CYS A 295 -7.31 -16.38 -14.09
N GLY A 296 -8.60 -16.50 -13.74
CA GLY A 296 -9.62 -15.55 -14.16
C GLY A 296 -9.46 -14.20 -13.46
N LYS A 297 -10.03 -13.14 -14.05
CA LYS A 297 -10.01 -11.77 -13.49
C LYS A 297 -11.24 -11.45 -12.63
N HIS A 298 -11.85 -12.49 -12.05
CA HIS A 298 -12.96 -12.34 -11.10
C HIS A 298 -12.37 -12.11 -9.72
N LEU A 299 -12.20 -10.84 -9.35
CA LEU A 299 -11.57 -10.44 -8.09
C LEU A 299 -12.50 -10.81 -6.92
N ASP A 300 -11.91 -11.36 -5.86
CA ASP A 300 -12.61 -11.79 -4.65
C ASP A 300 -11.85 -11.49 -3.35
N HIS A 301 -10.61 -11.01 -3.45
CA HIS A 301 -9.76 -10.72 -2.30
C HIS A 301 -9.08 -9.34 -2.42
N GLY A 302 -9.09 -8.57 -1.33
CA GLY A 302 -8.38 -7.31 -1.21
C GLY A 302 -7.03 -7.52 -0.55
N VAL A 303 -5.96 -7.01 -1.15
CA VAL A 303 -4.57 -7.13 -0.66
C VAL A 303 -3.82 -5.82 -0.87
N LEU A 304 -2.62 -5.72 -0.31
CA LEU A 304 -1.80 -4.50 -0.41
C LEU A 304 -0.58 -4.75 -1.29
N LEU A 305 -0.44 -3.99 -2.36
CA LEU A 305 0.75 -3.97 -3.21
C LEU A 305 1.82 -3.08 -2.56
N VAL A 306 2.97 -3.66 -2.21
CA VAL A 306 4.02 -2.95 -1.45
C VAL A 306 5.33 -2.80 -2.22
N GLY A 307 5.48 -3.50 -3.35
CA GLY A 307 6.73 -3.49 -4.10
C GLY A 307 6.67 -4.28 -5.40
N TYR A 308 7.78 -4.31 -6.12
CA TYR A 308 8.03 -5.17 -7.27
C TYR A 308 9.51 -5.51 -7.38
N GLY A 309 9.81 -6.57 -8.11
CA GLY A 309 11.17 -6.88 -8.51
C GLY A 309 11.28 -7.38 -9.94
N SER A 310 12.48 -7.31 -10.51
CA SER A 310 12.77 -7.74 -11.88
C SER A 310 13.23 -9.21 -11.95
N ALA A 311 13.89 -9.71 -10.90
CA ALA A 311 14.57 -11.00 -10.90
C ALA A 311 14.22 -11.90 -9.71
N ALA A 312 13.17 -12.71 -9.88
CA ALA A 312 13.07 -13.97 -9.15
C ALA A 312 13.39 -15.13 -10.11
N TYR A 313 14.48 -15.84 -9.84
CA TYR A 313 14.94 -16.96 -10.65
C TYR A 313 13.84 -18.03 -10.74
N SER A 314 13.36 -18.30 -11.96
CA SER A 314 12.48 -19.44 -12.24
C SER A 314 13.32 -20.63 -12.71
N PRO A 315 13.55 -21.68 -11.87
CA PRO A 315 14.45 -22.78 -12.20
C PRO A 315 14.05 -23.55 -13.47
N ILE A 316 12.77 -23.49 -13.83
CA ILE A 316 12.20 -24.24 -14.97
C ILE A 316 12.29 -23.45 -16.28
N ARG A 317 12.35 -22.11 -16.23
CA ARG A 317 12.34 -21.24 -17.42
C ARG A 317 13.72 -20.66 -17.75
N LEU A 318 14.71 -20.84 -16.87
CA LEU A 318 16.05 -20.23 -16.98
C LEU A 318 15.98 -18.72 -17.29
N LYS A 319 14.97 -18.04 -16.73
CA LYS A 319 14.72 -16.63 -16.97
C LYS A 319 14.12 -15.96 -15.75
N ASP A 320 14.57 -14.75 -15.50
CA ASP A 320 13.99 -13.82 -14.55
C ASP A 320 12.58 -13.42 -14.99
N LYS A 321 11.66 -13.42 -14.02
CA LYS A 321 10.30 -12.93 -14.23
C LYS A 321 10.06 -11.77 -13.29
N PRO A 322 9.60 -10.62 -13.81
CA PRO A 322 9.21 -9.52 -12.95
C PRO A 322 7.96 -9.92 -12.16
N TYR A 323 7.84 -9.39 -10.95
CA TYR A 323 6.76 -9.74 -10.04
C TYR A 323 6.35 -8.57 -9.17
N TRP A 324 5.09 -8.60 -8.74
CA TRP A 324 4.55 -7.76 -7.68
C TRP A 324 4.78 -8.42 -6.32
N ILE A 325 5.07 -7.62 -5.30
CA ILE A 325 5.18 -8.02 -3.89
C ILE A 325 3.90 -7.58 -3.19
N ILE A 326 3.14 -8.55 -2.69
CA ILE A 326 1.82 -8.32 -2.11
C ILE A 326 1.84 -8.73 -0.64
N LYS A 327 1.46 -7.82 0.25
CA LYS A 327 1.17 -8.09 1.65
C LYS A 327 -0.24 -8.66 1.76
N ASN A 328 -0.38 -9.82 2.39
CA ASN A 328 -1.66 -10.47 2.65
C ASN A 328 -2.09 -10.27 4.12
N SER A 329 -3.33 -10.67 4.45
CA SER A 329 -3.97 -10.51 5.76
C SER A 329 -4.30 -11.84 6.42
N TRP A 330 -3.50 -12.89 6.17
CA TRP A 330 -3.73 -14.26 6.67
C TRP A 330 -2.68 -14.71 7.70
N GLY A 331 -1.97 -13.75 8.30
CA GLY A 331 -0.88 -14.00 9.25
C GLY A 331 0.45 -14.37 8.59
N GLU A 332 1.52 -14.22 9.36
CA GLU A 332 2.90 -14.44 8.91
C GLU A 332 3.21 -15.90 8.56
N ASN A 333 2.46 -16.86 9.11
CA ASN A 333 2.65 -18.29 8.86
C ASN A 333 2.15 -18.73 7.47
N TRP A 334 1.51 -17.84 6.71
CA TRP A 334 1.04 -18.11 5.36
C TRP A 334 1.99 -17.51 4.31
N GLY A 335 2.22 -18.23 3.20
CA GLY A 335 3.07 -17.76 2.10
C GLY A 335 4.50 -17.45 2.55
N GLU A 336 5.10 -16.43 1.95
CA GLU A 336 6.46 -15.97 2.30
C GLU A 336 6.37 -14.96 3.45
N LYS A 337 6.28 -15.44 4.70
CA LYS A 337 6.13 -14.58 5.89
C LYS A 337 4.93 -13.63 5.79
N GLY A 338 3.81 -14.10 5.25
CA GLY A 338 2.60 -13.31 5.02
C GLY A 338 2.53 -12.61 3.65
N TYR A 339 3.56 -12.75 2.82
CA TYR A 339 3.61 -12.12 1.49
C TYR A 339 3.36 -13.11 0.37
N TYR A 340 2.88 -12.57 -0.75
CA TYR A 340 2.62 -13.27 -1.99
C TYR A 340 3.37 -12.57 -3.12
N LYS A 341 4.09 -13.34 -3.94
CA LYS A 341 4.73 -12.82 -5.14
C LYS A 341 3.97 -13.32 -6.37
N ILE A 342 3.51 -12.40 -7.22
CA ILE A 342 2.78 -12.73 -8.44
C ILE A 342 3.45 -12.11 -9.65
N CYS A 343 3.50 -12.88 -10.74
CA CYS A 343 4.06 -12.45 -12.02
C CYS A 343 3.44 -11.14 -12.51
N ARG A 344 4.31 -10.20 -12.85
CA ARG A 344 4.00 -8.93 -13.49
C ARG A 344 4.10 -9.06 -15.02
N GLY A 345 3.40 -8.20 -15.77
CA GLY A 345 3.43 -8.06 -17.23
C GLY A 345 2.20 -8.59 -17.98
N ARG A 346 1.21 -9.17 -17.27
CA ARG A 346 0.08 -9.89 -17.89
C ARG A 346 -1.24 -9.77 -17.15
N ASN A 347 -1.32 -8.95 -16.09
CA ASN A 347 -2.51 -8.87 -15.24
C ASN A 347 -3.02 -10.25 -14.79
N VAL A 348 -2.07 -11.06 -14.28
CA VAL A 348 -2.32 -12.42 -13.80
C VAL A 348 -3.28 -12.35 -12.62
N CYS A 349 -4.31 -13.20 -12.62
CA CYS A 349 -5.36 -13.20 -11.59
C CYS A 349 -6.11 -11.85 -11.43
N GLY A 350 -6.01 -10.94 -12.41
CA GLY A 350 -6.67 -9.65 -12.34
C GLY A 350 -6.02 -8.65 -11.37
N VAL A 351 -4.79 -8.87 -10.92
CA VAL A 351 -4.11 -8.01 -9.92
C VAL A 351 -4.02 -6.54 -10.33
N ASP A 352 -3.96 -6.24 -11.62
CA ASP A 352 -3.90 -4.86 -12.14
C ASP A 352 -5.31 -4.29 -12.41
N SER A 353 -6.39 -5.05 -12.17
CA SER A 353 -7.75 -4.69 -12.58
C SER A 353 -8.53 -3.82 -11.59
N MET A 354 -8.07 -3.70 -10.36
CA MET A 354 -8.65 -2.84 -9.33
C MET A 354 -7.51 -2.36 -8.45
N VAL A 355 -7.03 -1.15 -8.72
CA VAL A 355 -5.91 -0.55 -8.00
C VAL A 355 -6.34 0.84 -7.55
N SER A 356 -6.21 1.13 -6.26
CA SER A 356 -6.47 2.44 -5.69
C SER A 356 -5.32 2.91 -4.81
N THR A 357 -5.07 4.21 -4.91
CA THR A 357 -4.12 4.94 -4.06
C THR A 357 -4.88 5.85 -3.11
N VAL A 358 -4.27 6.13 -1.96
CA VAL A 358 -4.79 7.05 -0.97
C VAL A 358 -3.69 8.02 -0.58
N THR A 359 -4.06 9.27 -0.35
CA THR A 359 -3.18 10.29 0.19
C THR A 359 -3.64 10.61 1.60
N ALA A 360 -2.73 10.55 2.56
CA ALA A 360 -3.02 11.00 3.91
C ALA A 360 -2.94 12.53 3.99
N ILE A 361 -3.62 13.12 4.96
CA ILE A 361 -3.43 14.55 5.26
C ILE A 361 -1.98 14.75 5.69
N HIS A 362 -1.21 15.43 4.83
CA HIS A 362 0.09 15.93 5.18
C HIS A 362 -0.06 16.98 6.29
N THR A 363 0.80 16.91 7.30
CA THR A 363 1.11 18.09 8.13
C THR A 363 1.76 19.22 7.31
N LYS A 364 2.07 18.96 6.02
CA LYS A 364 2.46 19.93 4.97
C LYS A 364 1.50 19.86 3.74
N PRO A 365 0.40 20.63 3.68
CA PRO A 365 -0.47 20.59 2.52
C PRO A 365 0.22 21.24 1.30
N GLN A 366 0.45 20.47 0.23
CA GLN A 366 0.74 21.06 -1.09
C GLN A 366 -0.56 21.60 -1.70
N THR A 367 -0.57 22.89 -2.03
CA THR A 367 -1.76 23.65 -2.42
C THR A 367 -1.52 24.33 -3.76
N GLN A 368 -2.38 24.08 -4.73
CA GLN A 368 -2.42 24.87 -5.96
C GLN A 368 -3.46 25.98 -5.81
N HIS A 369 -3.07 27.23 -6.05
CA HIS A 369 -3.97 28.38 -5.91
C HIS A 369 -3.68 29.48 -6.94
N GLN A 370 -4.73 30.19 -7.36
CA GLN A 370 -4.63 31.41 -8.16
C GLN A 370 -4.74 32.64 -7.27
N PHE A 371 -3.61 33.26 -6.97
CA PHE A 371 -3.55 34.54 -6.29
C PHE A 371 -4.00 35.66 -7.22
N SER A 372 -4.79 36.60 -6.69
CA SER A 372 -5.30 37.75 -7.43
C SER A 372 -5.36 39.00 -6.56
N ALA A 373 -5.58 40.18 -7.15
CA ALA A 373 -5.78 41.41 -6.38
C ALA A 373 -6.96 41.32 -5.37
N LYS A 374 -7.97 40.48 -5.65
CA LYS A 374 -9.12 40.24 -4.75
C LYS A 374 -8.84 39.19 -3.66
N HIS A 375 -7.96 38.25 -3.96
CA HIS A 375 -7.57 37.13 -3.09
C HIS A 375 -6.05 37.02 -3.10
N PRO A 376 -5.36 37.93 -2.41
CA PRO A 376 -3.91 38.03 -2.47
C PRO A 376 -3.20 37.09 -1.49
N ASP A 377 -3.94 36.46 -0.58
CA ASP A 377 -3.49 35.49 0.39
C ASP A 377 -4.29 34.18 0.31
N TRP A 378 -3.62 33.06 0.56
CA TRP A 378 -4.23 31.73 0.64
C TRP A 378 -3.47 30.86 1.63
N GLY A 379 -4.19 30.01 2.35
CA GLY A 379 -3.59 29.13 3.34
C GLY A 379 -4.62 28.48 4.25
N PHE A 380 -4.15 28.14 5.45
CA PHE A 380 -4.83 27.24 6.37
C PHE A 380 -5.17 27.98 7.65
N TRP A 381 -6.46 28.21 7.84
CA TRP A 381 -6.98 28.74 9.10
C TRP A 381 -6.84 27.73 10.25
N ASN A 382 -6.96 26.42 9.97
CA ASN A 382 -6.69 25.32 10.91
C ASN A 382 -5.39 24.60 10.53
N PHE A 383 -4.25 25.27 10.66
CA PHE A 383 -2.99 24.71 10.14
C PHE A 383 -2.38 23.64 11.06
N ILE A 384 -2.11 23.98 12.32
CA ILE A 384 -1.67 23.04 13.36
C ILE A 384 -2.43 23.38 14.65
N PRO A 385 -3.04 22.39 15.35
CA PRO A 385 -3.66 22.63 16.65
C PRO A 385 -2.69 23.28 17.62
N LEU A 386 -3.13 24.26 18.40
CA LEU A 386 -2.23 24.89 19.39
C LEU A 386 -1.78 23.92 20.48
N SER A 387 -2.56 22.87 20.75
CA SER A 387 -2.19 21.77 21.63
C SER A 387 -1.02 20.95 21.07
N GLU A 388 -1.01 20.70 19.76
CA GLU A 388 0.05 19.94 19.08
C GLU A 388 1.32 20.79 18.92
N LEU A 389 1.17 22.06 18.55
CA LEU A 389 2.30 22.99 18.42
C LEU A 389 3.06 23.19 19.74
N ARG A 390 2.36 23.07 20.87
CA ARG A 390 2.90 23.26 22.23
C ARG A 390 3.18 21.95 22.95
N ASP A 391 2.98 20.81 22.29
CA ASP A 391 3.22 19.50 22.86
C ASP A 391 4.73 19.35 23.12
N PRO A 392 5.19 19.18 24.38
CA PRO A 392 6.60 19.02 24.68
C PRO A 392 7.22 17.78 24.04
N ASP A 393 6.41 16.79 23.64
CA ASP A 393 6.87 15.57 22.97
C ASP A 393 6.98 15.76 21.43
N ARG A 394 6.52 16.89 20.88
CA ARG A 394 6.64 17.26 19.47
C ARG A 394 7.40 18.57 19.35
N GLU A 395 8.68 18.53 18.98
CA GLU A 395 9.60 19.67 19.01
C GLU A 395 9.36 20.75 17.92
N PHE A 396 8.10 21.07 17.64
CA PHE A 396 7.69 22.19 16.79
C PHE A 396 7.91 23.56 17.46
N LEU A 397 8.01 23.58 18.79
CA LEU A 397 8.31 24.76 19.60
C LEU A 397 9.44 24.46 20.60
N LEU A 398 10.68 24.50 20.12
CA LEU A 398 11.88 24.31 20.93
C LEU A 398 12.42 25.66 21.41
N ASP A 399 12.71 25.81 22.72
CA ASP A 399 13.17 27.07 23.32
C ASP A 399 12.30 28.30 22.95
N ASP A 400 10.97 28.12 22.96
CA ASP A 400 9.97 29.11 22.54
C ASP A 400 10.21 29.65 21.10
N THR A 401 10.85 28.84 20.27
CA THR A 401 11.17 29.14 18.87
C THR A 401 10.45 28.15 17.97
N SER A 402 9.71 28.66 16.99
CA SER A 402 9.06 27.87 15.95
C SER A 402 9.66 28.20 14.60
N ILE A 403 9.86 27.19 13.75
CA ILE A 403 10.41 27.37 12.40
C ILE A 403 9.31 27.03 11.40
N LEU A 404 8.89 28.02 10.61
CA LEU A 404 7.99 27.82 9.48
C LEU A 404 8.79 27.71 8.20
N GLU A 405 8.46 26.73 7.37
CA GLU A 405 9.04 26.57 6.03
C GLU A 405 7.94 26.64 4.97
N VAL A 406 8.23 27.39 3.91
CA VAL A 406 7.37 27.58 2.75
C VAL A 406 8.12 27.19 1.50
N GLU A 407 7.45 26.48 0.62
CA GLU A 407 7.93 26.24 -0.74
C GLU A 407 6.93 26.81 -1.73
N VAL A 408 7.39 27.54 -2.73
CA VAL A 408 6.53 28.18 -3.73
C VAL A 408 7.09 27.93 -5.12
N LYS A 409 6.24 27.41 -5.99
CA LYS A 409 6.46 27.22 -7.42
C LYS A 409 5.43 28.01 -8.19
N VAL A 410 5.86 29.10 -8.85
CA VAL A 410 4.96 29.94 -9.64
C VAL A 410 4.82 29.36 -11.05
N MET A 411 3.58 29.21 -11.52
CA MET A 411 3.27 28.71 -12.85
C MET A 411 3.11 29.86 -13.84
N LYS A 412 3.74 29.77 -15.00
CA LYS A 412 3.48 30.67 -16.14
C LYS A 412 2.70 29.94 -17.22
N PHE A 413 1.58 30.54 -17.64
CA PHE A 413 0.82 30.09 -18.80
C PHE A 413 1.16 30.96 -20.01
N PHE A 414 1.36 30.33 -21.15
CA PHE A 414 1.44 30.99 -22.44
C PHE A 414 0.33 30.44 -23.33
N ASP A 415 -0.47 31.35 -23.90
CA ASP A 415 -1.44 31.01 -24.92
C ASP A 415 -0.72 31.00 -26.27
N VAL A 416 -0.57 29.82 -26.88
CA VAL A 416 -0.13 29.70 -28.27
C VAL A 416 -1.37 29.60 -29.14
N GLN A 417 -1.58 30.59 -30.01
CA GLN A 417 -2.61 30.53 -31.04
C GLN A 417 -2.11 29.66 -32.19
N ALA A 418 -2.63 28.44 -32.28
CA ALA A 418 -2.45 27.61 -33.46
C ALA A 418 -3.62 27.89 -34.43
N ALA A 419 -3.32 28.57 -35.54
CA ALA A 419 -4.29 28.76 -36.62
C ALA A 419 -4.28 27.52 -37.53
N THR A 420 -5.40 26.82 -37.62
CA THR A 420 -5.64 25.84 -38.70
C THR A 420 -6.74 26.37 -39.61
N THR A 421 -6.81 25.86 -40.85
CA THR A 421 -7.72 26.33 -41.91
C THR A 421 -9.21 26.24 -41.58
N ALA A 422 -9.59 25.69 -40.43
CA ALA A 422 -10.98 25.57 -40.01
C ALA A 422 -11.31 26.15 -38.61
N SER A 423 -10.34 26.48 -37.74
CA SER A 423 -10.57 27.08 -36.41
C SER A 423 -9.28 27.54 -35.73
N THR A 424 -9.39 28.53 -34.84
CA THR A 424 -8.33 28.95 -33.90
C THR A 424 -8.43 28.12 -32.62
N VAL A 425 -7.41 27.30 -32.33
CA VAL A 425 -7.31 26.57 -31.05
C VAL A 425 -6.27 27.28 -30.19
N VAL A 426 -6.66 27.68 -28.97
CA VAL A 426 -5.74 28.23 -27.98
C VAL A 426 -5.16 27.06 -27.17
N ILE A 427 -3.87 26.79 -27.35
CA ILE A 427 -3.16 25.77 -26.59
C ILE A 427 -2.45 26.47 -25.42
N ARG A 428 -2.83 26.14 -24.18
CA ARG A 428 -2.17 26.63 -22.98
C ARG A 428 -0.93 25.78 -22.68
N HIS A 429 0.24 26.36 -22.85
CA HIS A 429 1.50 25.76 -22.40
C HIS A 429 1.87 26.29 -21.01
N THR A 430 2.30 25.39 -20.13
CA THR A 430 2.85 25.72 -18.80
C THR A 430 4.37 25.72 -18.84
N ILE A 431 5.00 26.78 -18.33
CA ILE A 431 6.42 26.78 -18.00
C ILE A 431 6.53 26.72 -16.48
N ASP A 432 7.14 25.63 -16.00
CA ASP A 432 7.45 25.43 -14.59
C ASP A 432 8.67 26.28 -14.21
N LEU A 433 8.45 27.30 -13.37
CA LEU A 433 9.57 28.02 -12.76
C LEU A 433 10.17 27.21 -11.60
N PRO A 434 11.44 27.45 -11.24
CA PRO A 434 12.10 26.72 -10.16
C PRO A 434 11.35 26.85 -8.83
N LEU A 435 11.27 25.76 -8.08
CA LEU A 435 10.78 25.74 -6.71
C LEU A 435 11.67 26.66 -5.85
N SER A 436 11.04 27.55 -5.09
CA SER A 436 11.73 28.46 -4.17
C SER A 436 11.34 28.10 -2.75
N ARG A 437 12.33 27.80 -1.90
CA ARG A 437 12.13 27.51 -0.47
C ARG A 437 12.48 28.72 0.38
N PHE A 438 11.66 29.01 1.38
CA PHE A 438 11.84 30.08 2.34
C PHE A 438 11.60 29.57 3.77
N THR A 439 12.48 29.93 4.69
CA THR A 439 12.40 29.53 6.10
C THR A 439 12.26 30.78 6.96
N TRP A 440 11.28 30.75 7.86
CA TRP A 440 11.03 31.81 8.84
C TRP A 440 11.17 31.27 10.26
N ILE A 441 12.15 31.80 10.99
CA ILE A 441 12.37 31.50 12.40
C ILE A 441 11.62 32.52 13.24
N VAL A 442 10.64 32.04 14.01
CA VAL A 442 9.79 32.84 14.90
C VAL A 442 10.21 32.58 16.34
N ARG A 443 10.97 33.51 16.91
CA ARG A 443 11.42 33.44 18.32
C ARG A 443 10.39 34.04 19.26
N ASN A 444 10.40 33.59 20.52
CA ASN A 444 9.47 34.00 21.56
C ASN A 444 8.01 33.84 21.12
N PHE A 445 7.68 32.71 20.48
CA PHE A 445 6.40 32.48 19.83
C PHE A 445 5.23 32.61 20.81
N SER A 446 5.40 32.14 22.05
CA SER A 446 4.39 32.21 23.10
C SER A 446 4.09 33.65 23.55
N GLN A 447 5.01 34.59 23.29
CA GLN A 447 4.88 36.00 23.64
C GLN A 447 4.25 36.85 22.52
N LEU A 448 3.88 36.24 21.39
CA LEU A 448 3.21 36.93 20.28
C LEU A 448 1.80 37.37 20.69
N ASN A 449 1.63 38.69 20.89
CA ASN A 449 0.41 39.31 21.40
C ASN A 449 -0.48 39.94 20.33
N ASN A 450 0.05 40.26 19.15
CA ASN A 450 -0.74 40.81 18.05
C ASN A 450 -1.58 39.72 17.39
N ARG A 451 -2.69 40.12 16.77
CA ARG A 451 -3.58 39.20 16.06
C ARG A 451 -2.89 38.46 14.91
N LYS A 452 -2.01 39.15 14.18
CA LYS A 452 -1.33 38.61 13.01
C LYS A 452 0.10 39.13 12.87
N TYR A 453 0.96 38.34 12.23
CA TYR A 453 2.36 38.65 11.97
C TYR A 453 2.74 38.29 10.54
N TYR A 454 3.68 39.03 9.98
CA TYR A 454 4.22 38.78 8.64
C TYR A 454 5.70 38.45 8.71
N SER A 455 6.16 37.52 7.89
CA SER A 455 7.58 37.24 7.70
C SER A 455 8.28 38.36 6.92
N ASN A 456 9.61 38.25 6.81
CA ASN A 456 10.35 38.96 5.78
C ASN A 456 9.86 38.56 4.39
N ILE A 457 10.07 39.45 3.43
CA ILE A 457 9.75 39.22 2.03
C ILE A 457 10.78 38.26 1.42
N PHE A 458 10.31 37.33 0.59
CA PHE A 458 11.15 36.47 -0.23
C PHE A 458 10.70 36.45 -1.69
N LEU A 459 11.61 36.05 -2.59
CA LEU A 459 11.36 36.00 -4.04
C LEU A 459 11.09 34.56 -4.47
N ALA A 460 9.98 34.34 -5.17
CA ALA A 460 9.66 33.07 -5.81
C ALA A 460 9.02 33.31 -7.17
N GLY A 461 9.56 32.66 -8.21
CA GLY A 461 9.08 32.81 -9.59
C GLY A 461 9.12 34.24 -10.14
N GLY A 462 9.99 35.10 -9.61
CA GLY A 462 10.09 36.52 -9.96
C GLY A 462 9.09 37.44 -9.25
N PHE A 463 8.29 36.91 -8.31
CA PHE A 463 7.34 37.67 -7.50
C PHE A 463 7.76 37.70 -6.04
N LYS A 464 7.33 38.73 -5.33
CA LYS A 464 7.63 38.93 -3.91
C LYS A 464 6.48 38.40 -3.06
N TRP A 465 6.82 37.56 -2.10
CA TRP A 465 5.90 36.84 -1.23
C TRP A 465 6.28 37.05 0.23
N ARG A 466 5.34 36.78 1.14
CA ARG A 466 5.58 36.72 2.59
C ARG A 466 4.64 35.68 3.22
N VAL A 467 5.02 35.19 4.38
CA VAL A 467 4.18 34.30 5.20
C VAL A 467 3.41 35.15 6.20
N LEU A 468 2.12 34.89 6.37
CA LEU A 468 1.23 35.52 7.32
C LEU A 468 0.78 34.47 8.33
N ILE A 469 0.98 34.72 9.62
CA ILE A 469 0.49 33.84 10.69
C ILE A 469 -0.49 34.54 11.61
N PHE A 470 -1.43 33.76 12.17
CA PHE A 470 -2.23 34.11 13.35
C PHE A 470 -1.82 33.13 14.47
N PRO A 471 -0.94 33.54 15.40
CA PRO A 471 -0.33 32.64 16.38
C PRO A 471 -1.32 31.96 17.34
N LYS A 472 -2.49 32.59 17.55
CA LYS A 472 -3.60 32.08 18.36
C LYS A 472 -4.84 31.76 17.52
N GLY A 473 -4.62 31.60 16.21
CA GLY A 473 -5.65 31.34 15.22
C GLY A 473 -6.48 32.54 14.80
N ASN A 474 -7.09 32.41 13.63
CA ASN A 474 -8.06 33.37 13.12
C ASN A 474 -9.48 32.96 13.53
N ASN A 475 -9.81 33.15 14.83
CA ASN A 475 -11.04 32.71 15.49
C ASN A 475 -11.18 31.18 15.66
N VAL A 476 -10.06 30.45 15.79
CA VAL A 476 -9.98 29.00 15.96
C VAL A 476 -8.81 28.62 16.87
N ASP A 477 -8.82 27.46 17.53
CA ASP A 477 -7.74 26.99 18.42
C ASP A 477 -6.58 26.32 17.67
N HIS A 478 -6.18 26.90 16.55
CA HIS A 478 -5.08 26.43 15.70
C HIS A 478 -4.15 27.60 15.38
N LEU A 479 -2.86 27.35 15.18
CA LEU A 479 -2.06 28.29 14.40
C LEU A 479 -2.70 28.39 13.01
N SER A 480 -2.94 29.60 12.52
CA SER A 480 -3.31 29.82 11.12
C SER A 480 -2.10 30.34 10.35
N THR A 481 -1.86 29.83 9.14
CA THR A 481 -0.75 30.30 8.30
C THR A 481 -1.15 30.42 6.83
N TYR A 482 -0.67 31.47 6.18
CA TYR A 482 -1.03 31.85 4.82
C TYR A 482 0.21 32.29 4.05
N LEU A 483 0.24 31.97 2.76
CA LEU A 483 1.12 32.63 1.81
C LEU A 483 0.40 33.89 1.30
N ASP A 484 1.07 35.03 1.34
CA ASP A 484 0.52 36.33 0.94
C ASP A 484 1.45 36.99 -0.09
N VAL A 485 0.85 37.56 -1.13
CA VAL A 485 1.58 38.35 -2.12
C VAL A 485 1.96 39.69 -1.50
N GLN A 486 3.21 40.13 -1.69
CA GLN A 486 3.62 41.43 -1.20
C GLN A 486 2.74 42.55 -1.79
N ASP A 487 2.49 43.60 -0.97
CA ASP A 487 1.77 44.82 -1.34
C ASP A 487 0.39 44.49 -1.93
N SER A 488 -0.26 43.49 -1.34
CA SER A 488 -1.57 42.98 -1.72
C SER A 488 -2.66 44.05 -1.89
N SER A 489 -2.56 45.15 -1.13
CA SER A 489 -3.47 46.30 -1.24
C SER A 489 -3.22 47.21 -2.45
N ASN A 490 -2.09 47.07 -3.14
CA ASN A 490 -1.65 47.91 -4.25
C ASN A 490 -1.50 47.12 -5.57
N LEU A 491 -2.00 45.89 -5.62
CA LEU A 491 -1.93 45.07 -6.82
C LEU A 491 -2.80 45.69 -7.94
N PRO A 492 -2.30 45.78 -9.19
CA PRO A 492 -3.07 46.31 -10.31
C PRO A 492 -4.34 45.50 -10.57
N ASP A 493 -5.38 46.17 -11.06
CA ASP A 493 -6.59 45.50 -11.53
C ASP A 493 -6.26 44.47 -12.62
N GLY A 494 -6.77 43.25 -12.45
CA GLY A 494 -6.48 42.12 -13.34
C GLY A 494 -5.19 41.35 -13.03
N TRP A 495 -4.42 41.74 -12.00
CA TRP A 495 -3.26 40.96 -11.57
C TRP A 495 -3.70 39.58 -11.07
N SER A 496 -3.08 38.53 -11.61
CA SER A 496 -3.18 37.17 -11.07
C SER A 496 -1.95 36.33 -11.36
N LYS A 497 -1.66 35.39 -10.46
CA LYS A 497 -0.60 34.38 -10.58
C LYS A 497 -1.07 33.05 -10.01
N TYR A 498 -0.82 31.99 -10.74
CA TYR A 498 -1.00 30.64 -10.24
C TYR A 498 0.29 30.18 -9.59
N SER A 499 0.18 29.55 -8.43
CA SER A 499 1.31 28.90 -7.79
C SER A 499 0.89 27.62 -7.10
N GLU A 500 1.80 26.67 -7.11
CA GLU A 500 1.81 25.52 -6.24
C GLU A 500 2.69 25.86 -5.04
N PHE A 501 2.21 25.65 -3.82
CA PHE A 501 2.98 25.97 -2.63
C PHE A 501 2.68 25.03 -1.46
N SER A 502 3.65 24.87 -0.57
CA SER A 502 3.50 24.14 0.69
C SER A 502 3.79 25.07 1.86
N LEU A 503 3.04 24.89 2.95
CA LEU A 503 3.28 25.55 4.24
C LEU A 503 3.60 24.45 5.25
N SER A 504 4.61 24.65 6.10
CA SER A 504 5.04 23.66 7.09
C SER A 504 5.58 24.29 8.38
N VAL A 505 5.37 23.62 9.52
CA VAL A 505 6.16 23.84 10.74
C VAL A 505 7.21 22.73 10.81
N VAL A 506 8.46 23.10 11.05
CA VAL A 506 9.58 22.16 11.11
C VAL A 506 9.66 21.54 12.50
N ASP A 507 9.72 20.21 12.56
CA ASP A 507 10.11 19.45 13.75
C ASP A 507 11.62 19.59 13.94
N GLN A 508 12.06 20.16 15.07
CA GLN A 508 13.43 20.62 15.27
C GLN A 508 14.42 19.54 15.71
N VAL A 509 13.97 18.30 16.01
CA VAL A 509 14.87 17.20 16.42
C VAL A 509 15.10 16.12 15.37
N HIS A 510 14.13 15.89 14.48
CA HIS A 510 14.30 14.94 13.38
C HIS A 510 14.97 15.61 12.18
N ASN A 511 16.28 15.88 12.28
CA ASN A 511 17.09 16.52 11.24
C ASN A 511 17.38 15.63 10.00
N TYR A 512 16.49 14.68 9.69
CA TYR A 512 16.52 13.88 8.47
C TYR A 512 15.09 13.72 7.97
N CYS A 513 14.61 14.71 7.23
CA CYS A 513 13.55 14.57 6.23
C CYS A 513 13.54 15.86 5.39
N SER A 514 14.56 16.00 4.56
CA SER A 514 14.46 16.84 3.37
C SER A 514 13.44 16.16 2.45
N TYR A 515 12.21 16.65 2.42
CA TYR A 515 11.31 16.45 1.28
C TYR A 515 11.74 17.39 0.15
#